data_AF-A0AAE6QHL5-F1
#
_entry.id   AF-A0AAE6QHL5-F1
#
_cell.length_a   1.000
_cell.length_b   1.000
_cell.length_c   1.000
_cell.angle_alpha   90.00
_cell.angle_beta   90.00
_cell.angle_gamma   90.00
#
_symmetry.space_group_name_H-M   'P 1'
#
loop_
_entity.id
_entity.type
_entity.pdbx_description
1 polymer ?
#
loop_
_entity_poly.entity_id
_entity_poly.type
_entity_poly.pdbx_seq_one_letter_code
_entity_poly.pdbx_strand_id
1 'polypeptide(L)'
;MNNIQIGLASGFILVLLFFVCFAIAFIAHRYIDTIEGCLSGCSYVSDIRNVWGSAGLLGEVMRCGLIATIIMMPKIYAKRGLVDVGEVEGLPRFYKRLLVTPIVIGGVLIFCLFALDVASKYIEQ
;
A
#
# COMPACT_ATOMS: atom_id res chain seq x y z
N MET A 1 7.19 -4.10 -32.03
CA MET A 1 7.03 -5.12 -30.96
C MET A 1 5.77 -5.88 -31.30
N ASN A 2 5.78 -7.21 -31.41
CA ASN A 2 4.56 -7.94 -31.79
C ASN A 2 3.53 -7.85 -30.66
N ASN A 3 2.24 -7.70 -30.98
CA ASN A 3 1.14 -7.62 -30.01
C ASN A 3 1.17 -8.77 -28.98
N ILE A 4 1.67 -9.94 -29.40
CA ILE A 4 1.88 -11.13 -28.54
C ILE A 4 2.89 -10.84 -27.41
N GLN A 5 3.98 -10.11 -27.67
CA GLN A 5 5.00 -9.80 -26.67
C GLN A 5 4.47 -8.81 -25.61
N ILE A 6 3.66 -7.84 -26.05
CA ILE A 6 3.02 -6.87 -25.13
C ILE A 6 2.02 -7.59 -24.23
N GLY A 7 1.20 -8.47 -24.81
CA GLY A 7 0.27 -9.31 -24.05
C GLY A 7 0.95 -10.25 -23.05
N LEU A 8 2.10 -10.84 -23.42
CA LEU A 8 2.87 -11.69 -22.51
C LEU A 8 3.46 -10.86 -21.35
N ALA A 9 3.99 -9.67 -21.65
CA ALA A 9 4.58 -8.77 -20.66
C ALA A 9 3.52 -8.26 -19.67
N SER A 10 2.35 -7.83 -20.16
CA SER A 10 1.26 -7.39 -19.29
C SER A 10 0.73 -8.53 -18.42
N GLY A 11 0.58 -9.74 -18.98
CA GLY A 11 0.22 -10.94 -18.22
C GLY A 11 1.22 -11.25 -17.10
N PHE A 12 2.53 -11.16 -17.38
CA PHE A 12 3.56 -11.38 -16.38
C PHE A 12 3.51 -10.35 -15.24
N ILE A 13 3.28 -9.07 -15.56
CA ILE A 13 3.14 -8.02 -14.56
C ILE A 13 1.88 -8.21 -13.70
N LEU A 14 0.77 -8.68 -14.28
CA LEU A 14 -0.44 -9.00 -13.52
C LEU A 14 -0.21 -10.13 -12.50
N VAL A 15 0.54 -11.17 -12.88
CA VAL A 15 0.91 -12.25 -11.95
C VAL A 15 1.79 -11.74 -10.81
N LEU A 16 2.77 -10.89 -11.12
CA LEU A 16 3.60 -10.21 -10.11
C LEU A 16 2.75 -9.35 -9.16
N LEU A 17 1.80 -8.58 -9.70
CA LEU A 17 0.88 -7.78 -8.89
C LEU A 17 0.03 -8.64 -7.97
N PHE A 18 -0.44 -9.80 -8.45
CA PHE A 18 -1.19 -10.72 -7.60
C PHE A 18 -0.36 -11.19 -6.41
N PHE A 19 0.92 -11.54 -6.63
CA PHE A 19 1.85 -11.89 -5.55
C PHE A 19 2.09 -10.73 -4.57
N VAL A 20 2.22 -9.50 -5.08
CA VAL A 20 2.37 -8.31 -4.23
C VAL A 20 1.12 -8.08 -3.39
N CYS A 21 -0.08 -8.18 -3.96
CA CYS A 21 -1.34 -8.07 -3.23
C CYS A 21 -1.44 -9.13 -2.13
N PHE A 22 -1.06 -10.37 -2.43
CA PHE A 22 -1.06 -11.45 -1.45
C PHE A 22 -0.06 -11.19 -0.31
N ALA A 23 1.13 -10.68 -0.64
CA ALA A 23 2.11 -10.28 0.36
C ALA A 23 1.60 -9.13 1.23
N ILE A 24 0.95 -8.11 0.64
CA ILE A 24 0.35 -6.99 1.39
C ILE A 24 -0.74 -7.51 2.32
N ALA A 25 -1.64 -8.38 1.84
CA ALA A 25 -2.71 -8.96 2.65
C ALA A 25 -2.13 -9.79 3.81
N PHE A 26 -1.11 -10.59 3.56
CA PHE A 26 -0.45 -11.38 4.60
C PHE A 26 0.26 -10.50 5.63
N ILE A 27 0.97 -9.46 5.18
CA ILE A 27 1.64 -8.50 6.07
C ILE A 27 0.61 -7.71 6.86
N ALA A 28 -0.48 -7.27 6.24
CA ALA A 28 -1.58 -6.58 6.90
C ALA A 28 -2.13 -7.47 8.01
N HIS A 29 -2.63 -8.66 7.70
CA HIS A 29 -3.20 -9.56 8.70
C HIS A 29 -2.23 -9.89 9.85
N ARG A 30 -0.92 -9.96 9.59
CA ARG A 30 0.05 -10.36 10.63
C ARG A 30 0.63 -9.20 11.44
N TYR A 31 0.81 -8.02 10.85
CA TYR A 31 1.53 -6.91 11.47
C TYR A 31 0.66 -5.67 11.71
N ILE A 32 -0.55 -5.59 11.15
CA ILE A 32 -1.44 -4.43 11.32
C ILE A 32 -1.73 -4.17 12.79
N ASP A 33 -2.09 -5.20 13.56
CA ASP A 33 -2.44 -5.04 14.98
C ASP A 33 -1.24 -4.56 15.83
N THR A 34 -0.04 -5.02 15.49
CA THR A 34 1.18 -4.57 16.19
C THR A 34 1.48 -3.11 15.88
N ILE A 35 1.38 -2.73 14.60
CA ILE A 35 1.67 -1.37 14.16
C ILE A 35 0.64 -0.40 14.71
N GLU A 36 -0.64 -0.76 14.68
CA GLU A 36 -1.69 0.03 15.30
C GLU A 36 -1.54 0.13 16.82
N GLY A 37 -1.08 -0.94 17.49
CA GLY A 37 -0.75 -0.87 18.91
C GLY A 37 0.34 0.16 19.20
N CYS A 38 1.36 0.26 18.32
CA CYS A 38 2.38 1.28 18.40
C CYS A 38 1.90 2.71 18.06
N LEU A 39 0.80 2.84 17.32
CA LEU A 39 0.16 4.13 16.96
C LEU A 39 -1.15 4.35 17.74
N SER A 40 -1.30 3.72 18.90
CA SER A 40 -2.54 3.75 19.67
C SER A 40 -2.90 5.15 20.20
N GLY A 41 -1.93 6.07 20.32
CA GLY A 41 -2.19 7.47 20.66
C GLY A 41 -2.74 8.31 19.51
N CYS A 42 -2.73 7.78 18.29
CA CYS A 42 -3.14 8.48 17.08
C CYS A 42 -4.65 8.34 16.87
N SER A 43 -5.42 9.42 17.10
CA SER A 43 -6.89 9.44 16.92
C SER A 43 -7.31 8.91 15.55
N TYR A 44 -6.60 9.32 14.49
CA TYR A 44 -6.91 8.89 13.12
C TYR A 44 -6.78 7.38 12.90
N VAL A 45 -5.78 6.73 13.53
CA VAL A 45 -5.61 5.27 13.42
C VAL A 45 -6.73 4.54 14.16
N SER A 46 -7.12 5.06 15.33
CA SER A 46 -8.26 4.54 16.10
C SER A 46 -9.59 4.69 15.36
N ASP A 47 -9.82 5.84 14.72
CA ASP A 47 -11.01 6.08 13.89
C ASP A 47 -11.06 5.13 12.68
N ILE A 48 -9.93 4.99 11.97
CA ILE A 48 -9.81 4.07 10.83
C ILE A 48 -10.07 2.63 11.26
N ARG A 49 -9.52 2.20 12.41
CA ARG A 49 -9.79 0.88 13.00
C ARG A 49 -11.26 0.69 13.31
N ASN A 50 -11.95 1.70 13.83
CA ASN A 50 -13.37 1.62 14.13
C ASN A 50 -14.22 1.52 12.85
N VAL A 51 -13.89 2.29 11.82
CA VAL A 51 -14.60 2.30 10.53
C VAL A 51 -14.38 1.01 9.74
N TRP A 52 -13.14 0.51 9.69
CA TRP A 52 -12.75 -0.62 8.85
C TRP A 52 -12.60 -1.94 9.61
N GLY A 53 -12.73 -1.94 10.94
CA GLY A 53 -12.57 -3.13 11.78
C GLY A 53 -13.62 -4.21 11.53
N SER A 54 -14.80 -3.83 11.03
CA SER A 54 -15.88 -4.76 10.67
C SER A 54 -15.74 -5.38 9.27
N ALA A 55 -14.81 -4.88 8.44
CA ALA A 55 -14.67 -5.29 7.04
C ALA A 55 -13.73 -6.51 6.83
N GLY A 56 -13.29 -7.17 7.90
CA GLY A 56 -12.42 -8.35 7.84
C GLY A 56 -11.13 -8.10 7.06
N LEU A 57 -10.76 -9.04 6.19
CA LEU A 57 -9.55 -8.98 5.33
C LEU A 57 -9.47 -7.72 4.46
N LEU A 58 -10.59 -7.25 3.91
CA LEU A 58 -10.61 -6.00 3.13
C LEU A 58 -10.34 -4.79 4.02
N GLY A 59 -10.88 -4.80 5.24
CA GLY A 59 -10.62 -3.79 6.25
C GLY A 59 -9.14 -3.72 6.63
N GLU A 60 -8.50 -4.87 6.84
CA GLU A 60 -7.08 -4.96 7.16
C GLU A 60 -6.20 -4.38 6.06
N VAL A 61 -6.48 -4.69 4.79
CA VAL A 61 -5.71 -4.15 3.65
C VAL A 61 -5.89 -2.64 3.55
N MET A 62 -7.11 -2.13 3.72
CA MET A 62 -7.39 -0.68 3.67
C MET A 62 -6.68 0.06 4.81
N ARG A 63 -6.75 -0.48 6.03
CA ARG A 63 -6.02 0.04 7.19
C ARG A 63 -4.51 0.05 6.95
N CYS A 64 -3.96 -1.02 6.35
CA CYS A 64 -2.55 -1.13 6.02
C CYS A 64 -2.11 -0.04 5.03
N GLY A 65 -2.89 0.19 3.97
CA GLY A 65 -2.63 1.25 3.00
C GLY A 65 -2.69 2.65 3.60
N LEU A 66 -3.67 2.92 4.47
CA LEU A 66 -3.78 4.19 5.18
C LEU A 66 -2.60 4.41 6.14
N ILE A 67 -2.24 3.40 6.94
CA ILE A 67 -1.08 3.49 7.84
C ILE A 67 0.21 3.71 7.05
N ALA A 68 0.39 3.02 5.91
CA ALA A 68 1.55 3.22 5.06
C ALA A 68 1.64 4.65 4.51
N THR A 69 0.53 5.25 4.10
CA THR A 69 0.51 6.65 3.61
C THR A 69 0.82 7.64 4.74
N ILE A 70 0.32 7.39 5.96
CA ILE A 70 0.69 8.14 7.16
C ILE A 70 2.19 8.05 7.43
N ILE A 71 2.77 6.85 7.38
CA ILE A 71 4.21 6.61 7.58
C ILE A 71 5.04 7.29 6.49
N MET A 72 4.55 7.32 5.25
CA MET A 72 5.25 7.91 4.11
C MET A 72 5.24 9.44 4.16
N MET A 73 4.15 10.05 4.66
CA MET A 73 3.98 11.50 4.72
C MET A 73 3.49 12.01 6.08
N PRO A 74 4.17 11.69 7.20
CA PRO A 74 3.66 11.97 8.55
C PRO A 74 3.45 13.46 8.80
N LYS A 75 4.33 14.30 8.24
CA LYS A 75 4.25 15.77 8.37
C LYS A 75 2.98 16.36 7.78
N ILE A 76 2.39 15.74 6.75
CA ILE A 76 1.14 16.24 6.14
C ILE A 76 -0.05 15.93 7.04
N TYR A 77 -0.11 14.71 7.58
CA TYR A 77 -1.19 14.29 8.48
C TYR A 77 -1.09 14.99 9.84
N ALA A 78 0.12 15.23 10.33
CA ALA A 78 0.33 15.99 11.56
C ALA A 78 -0.04 17.48 11.44
N LYS A 79 0.21 18.11 10.28
CA LYS A 79 -0.28 19.47 10.01
C LYS A 79 -1.80 19.58 10.06
N ARG A 80 -2.51 18.47 9.85
CA ARG A 80 -3.97 18.39 9.97
C ARG A 80 -4.45 18.04 11.39
N GLY A 81 -3.53 17.86 12.34
CA GLY A 81 -3.84 17.43 13.71
C GLY A 81 -4.33 15.98 13.81
N LEU A 82 -4.20 15.19 12.73
CA LEU A 82 -4.73 13.84 12.66
C LEU A 82 -3.76 12.80 13.25
N VAL A 83 -2.46 13.12 13.23
CA VAL A 83 -1.38 12.18 13.56
C VAL A 83 -0.30 12.85 14.38
N ASP A 84 0.17 12.19 15.45
CA ASP A 84 1.34 12.62 16.21
C ASP A 84 2.63 12.21 15.48
N VAL A 85 3.47 13.19 15.13
CA VAL A 85 4.73 12.93 14.41
C VAL A 85 5.68 12.09 15.28
N GLY A 86 5.66 12.29 16.59
CA GLY A 86 6.53 11.59 17.54
C GLY A 86 6.25 10.09 17.59
N GLU A 87 4.97 9.68 17.62
CA GLU A 87 4.60 8.25 17.54
C GLU A 87 5.04 7.63 16.21
N VAL A 88 4.80 8.32 15.09
CA VAL A 88 5.19 7.81 13.78
C VAL A 88 6.70 7.77 13.61
N GLU A 89 7.45 8.76 14.12
CA GLU A 89 8.91 8.77 14.09
C GLU A 89 9.51 7.69 15.00
N GLY A 90 8.91 7.45 16.16
CA GLY A 90 9.28 6.39 17.11
C GLY A 90 9.05 4.97 16.58
N LEU A 91 8.21 4.80 15.56
CA LEU A 91 7.96 3.48 14.96
C LEU A 91 9.25 2.86 14.40
N PRO A 92 9.56 1.59 14.72
CA PRO A 92 10.76 0.92 14.22
C PRO A 92 10.86 0.98 12.70
N ARG A 93 12.03 1.36 12.20
CA ARG A 93 12.30 1.47 10.74
C ARG A 93 11.97 0.19 9.97
N PHE A 94 12.03 -0.95 10.65
CA PHE A 94 11.65 -2.25 10.11
C PHE A 94 10.20 -2.27 9.63
N TYR A 95 9.23 -1.89 10.47
CA TYR A 95 7.82 -1.89 10.10
C TYR A 95 7.51 -0.88 9.00
N LYS A 96 8.14 0.31 9.05
CA LYS A 96 8.00 1.32 7.99
C LYS A 96 8.40 0.73 6.64
N ARG A 97 9.57 0.07 6.58
CA ARG A 97 10.08 -0.53 5.34
C ARG A 97 9.22 -1.72 4.92
N LEU A 98 8.77 -2.54 5.86
CA LEU A 98 7.92 -3.70 5.60
C LEU A 98 6.59 -3.32 4.91
N LEU A 99 5.99 -2.18 5.26
CA LEU A 99 4.75 -1.70 4.63
C LEU A 99 5.00 -0.91 3.35
N VAL A 100 6.01 -0.03 3.37
CA VAL A 100 6.28 0.85 2.23
C VAL A 100 6.83 0.07 1.04
N THR A 101 7.69 -0.93 1.26
CA THR A 101 8.29 -1.71 0.16
C THR A 101 7.26 -2.36 -0.77
N PRO A 102 6.30 -3.18 -0.30
CA PRO A 102 5.34 -3.81 -1.20
C PRO A 102 4.39 -2.81 -1.86
N ILE A 103 4.05 -1.70 -1.19
CA ILE A 103 3.21 -0.63 -1.76
C ILE A 103 3.94 0.10 -2.88
N VAL A 104 5.22 0.45 -2.69
CA VAL A 104 6.04 1.09 -3.72
C VAL A 104 6.24 0.15 -4.91
N ILE A 105 6.55 -1.12 -4.67
CA ILE A 105 6.68 -2.13 -5.73
C ILE A 105 5.37 -2.28 -6.50
N GLY A 106 4.24 -2.42 -5.81
CA GLY A 106 2.92 -2.49 -6.44
C GLY A 106 2.60 -1.25 -7.27
N GLY A 107 2.89 -0.06 -6.74
CA GLY A 107 2.72 1.21 -7.45
C GLY A 107 3.56 1.30 -8.73
N VAL A 108 4.83 0.88 -8.67
CA VAL A 108 5.70 0.83 -9.85
C VAL A 108 5.18 -0.16 -10.90
N LEU A 109 4.72 -1.34 -10.48
CA LEU A 109 4.16 -2.33 -11.41
C LEU A 109 2.88 -1.83 -12.09
N ILE A 110 1.98 -1.17 -11.34
CA ILE A 110 0.79 -0.53 -11.90
C ILE A 110 1.17 0.56 -12.91
N PHE A 111 2.16 1.39 -12.58
CA PHE A 111 2.66 2.42 -13.48
C PHE A 111 3.23 1.81 -14.77
N CYS A 112 4.00 0.73 -14.68
CA CYS A 112 4.49 -0.02 -15.84
C CYS A 112 3.35 -0.60 -16.68
N LEU A 113 2.30 -1.16 -16.06
CA LEU A 113 1.12 -1.63 -16.80
C LEU A 113 0.42 -0.49 -17.53
N PHE A 114 0.25 0.65 -16.87
CA PHE A 114 -0.39 1.81 -17.48
C PHE A 114 0.42 2.33 -18.67
N ALA A 115 1.74 2.41 -18.53
CA ALA A 115 2.63 2.80 -19.62
C ALA A 115 2.56 1.81 -20.80
N LEU A 116 2.48 0.50 -20.53
CA LEU A 116 2.32 -0.53 -21.56
C LEU A 116 0.97 -0.47 -22.26
N ASP A 117 -0.12 -0.24 -21.52
CA ASP A 117 -1.47 -0.06 -22.09
C ASP A 117 -1.51 1.15 -23.04
N VAL A 118 -0.95 2.28 -22.59
CA VAL A 118 -0.84 3.49 -23.39
C VAL A 118 0.02 3.21 -24.64
N ALA A 119 1.18 2.57 -24.49
CA ALA A 119 2.04 2.23 -25.62
C ALA A 119 1.36 1.28 -26.62
N SER A 120 0.57 0.31 -26.16
CA SER A 120 -0.20 -0.60 -27.01
C SER A 120 -1.20 0.17 -27.88
N LYS A 121 -1.94 1.12 -27.29
CA LYS A 121 -2.91 1.95 -28.02
C LYS A 121 -2.26 2.82 -29.10
N TYR A 122 -1.05 3.32 -28.86
CA TYR A 122 -0.30 4.09 -29.87
C TYR A 122 0.24 3.24 -31.03
N ILE A 123 0.44 1.93 -30.82
CA ILE A 123 0.94 1.01 -31.86
C ILE A 123 -0.22 0.50 -32.74
N GLU A 124 -1.45 0.48 -32.22
CA GLU A 124 -2.66 0.11 -32.98
C GLU A 124 -3.22 1.25 -33.84
N GLN A 125 -2.76 2.49 -33.69
CA GLN A 125 -3.07 3.63 -34.57
C GLN A 125 -2.13 3.73 -35.76
#